data_AF-A0A9E3I215-F1
#
_entry.id   AF-A0A9E3I215-F1
#
_cell.length_a   1.000
_cell.length_b   1.000
_cell.length_c   1.000
_cell.angle_alpha   90.00
_cell.angle_beta   90.00
_cell.angle_gamma   90.00
#
_symmetry.space_group_name_H-M   'P 1'
#
loop_
_entity.id
_entity.type
_entity.pdbx_description
1 polymer ?
#
loop_
_entity_poly.entity_id
_entity_poly.type
_entity_poly.pdbx_seq_one_letter_code
_entity_poly.pdbx_strand_id
1 'polypeptide(L)'
;MKKVLRKSNLVVGVLILIAVCLGIVFASDGIVKQGVIEGVKFKSTGSTATGLNAVALGYETEATGAYSFSMGYETIASGSGLSTALGCWTQASAPCSTAMGFKTTASGYYSTALGSETTASDYYTTAMGYNTTASQDYSTAMGYATDANGGTSTAMGFQTTASGSISTAMGYKTKASGDYSTAMGWQTLASGDYSTATGFSTTATGDYSVAMGEGVVAGSASNTTAIGKSFTNNVQDSFAVGFEQMDFRVESGKVTVGDRDANKGILVVGNYVDANDYLTHSSFYDKDTYGNALDYSQDSSNTIKLNAAGQNEYDHEADPEFVQRWVTVTDYDNYTEHEVWDEALERNITRRTYQTHQELRSNLGMKVAWLRQCVYELKQENQVLKGEIAQLKAAVGIE
;
A
#
# COMPACT_ATOMS: atom_id res chain seq x y z
N MET A 1 32.78 -75.97 -22.93
CA MET A 1 31.78 -75.18 -22.16
C MET A 1 32.03 -73.67 -22.15
N LYS A 2 33.28 -73.15 -22.04
CA LYS A 2 33.55 -71.69 -22.09
C LYS A 2 33.22 -70.96 -23.42
N LYS A 3 33.03 -71.67 -24.54
CA LYS A 3 32.67 -71.07 -25.85
C LYS A 3 31.17 -70.84 -26.05
N VAL A 4 30.29 -71.52 -25.31
CA VAL A 4 28.82 -71.38 -25.43
C VAL A 4 28.31 -70.18 -24.61
N LEU A 5 28.94 -69.91 -23.46
CA LEU A 5 28.62 -68.78 -22.57
C LEU A 5 28.96 -67.40 -23.17
N ARG A 6 29.87 -67.31 -24.15
CA ARG A 6 30.21 -66.04 -24.82
C ARG A 6 29.19 -65.62 -25.89
N LYS A 7 28.50 -66.57 -26.55
CA LYS A 7 27.46 -66.24 -27.55
C LYS A 7 26.15 -65.81 -26.88
N SER A 8 25.81 -66.34 -25.72
CA SER A 8 24.61 -65.95 -24.95
C SER A 8 24.68 -64.50 -24.47
N ASN A 9 25.82 -64.06 -23.94
CA ASN A 9 25.96 -62.70 -23.40
C ASN A 9 25.99 -61.61 -24.48
N LEU A 10 26.44 -61.94 -25.69
CA LEU A 10 26.42 -61.00 -26.82
C LEU A 10 24.99 -60.80 -27.37
N VAL A 11 24.18 -61.87 -27.42
CA VAL A 11 22.78 -61.80 -27.86
C VAL A 11 21.91 -61.07 -26.84
N VAL A 12 22.15 -61.30 -25.54
CA VAL A 12 21.47 -60.57 -24.45
C VAL A 12 21.88 -59.10 -24.43
N GLY A 13 23.16 -58.77 -24.64
CA GLY A 13 23.62 -57.38 -24.73
C GLY A 13 23.03 -56.62 -25.91
N VAL A 14 22.85 -57.26 -27.07
CA VAL A 14 22.25 -56.65 -28.27
C VAL A 14 20.73 -56.46 -28.11
N LEU A 15 20.02 -57.40 -27.48
CA LEU A 15 18.59 -57.25 -27.17
C LEU A 15 18.32 -56.12 -26.15
N ILE A 16 19.21 -55.95 -25.16
CA ILE A 16 19.14 -54.84 -24.20
C ILE A 16 19.41 -53.50 -24.89
N LEU A 17 20.36 -53.43 -25.82
CA LEU A 17 20.62 -52.22 -26.60
C LEU A 17 19.44 -51.84 -27.50
N ILE A 18 18.78 -52.83 -28.11
CA ILE A 18 17.57 -52.63 -28.93
C ILE A 18 16.38 -52.18 -28.09
N ALA A 19 16.20 -52.72 -26.87
CA ALA A 19 15.15 -52.30 -25.94
C ALA A 19 15.36 -50.87 -25.41
N VAL A 20 16.61 -50.47 -25.16
CA VAL A 20 16.98 -49.10 -24.76
C VAL A 20 16.79 -48.10 -25.91
N CYS A 21 16.96 -48.51 -27.17
CA CYS A 21 16.70 -47.67 -28.34
C CYS A 21 15.21 -47.58 -28.74
N LEU A 22 14.32 -48.39 -28.15
CA LEU A 22 12.88 -48.44 -28.48
C LEU A 22 11.95 -47.91 -27.37
N GLY A 23 12.47 -47.37 -26.27
CA GLY A 23 11.66 -46.66 -25.26
C GLY A 23 10.71 -47.54 -24.45
N ILE A 24 10.93 -48.86 -24.39
CA ILE A 24 10.09 -49.80 -23.63
C ILE A 24 10.70 -49.98 -22.23
N VAL A 25 10.17 -49.25 -21.24
CA VAL A 25 10.32 -49.65 -19.84
C VAL A 25 9.21 -50.64 -19.54
N PHE A 26 9.60 -51.88 -19.23
CA PHE A 26 8.71 -52.96 -18.84
C PHE A 26 8.01 -52.63 -17.52
N ALA A 27 6.68 -52.58 -17.54
CA ALA A 27 5.85 -52.76 -16.37
C ALA A 27 4.82 -53.86 -16.67
N SER A 28 5.25 -55.11 -16.51
CA SER A 28 4.35 -56.22 -16.18
C SER A 28 5.19 -57.33 -15.55
N ASP A 29 4.98 -57.50 -14.25
CA ASP A 29 5.44 -58.59 -13.39
C ASP A 29 6.95 -58.81 -13.23
N GLY A 30 7.50 -58.13 -12.21
CA GLY A 30 8.68 -58.60 -11.48
C GLY A 30 10.04 -58.35 -12.14
N ILE A 31 10.73 -57.31 -11.68
CA ILE A 31 12.17 -57.23 -11.31
C ILE A 31 12.57 -55.74 -11.36
N VAL A 32 12.53 -55.10 -10.18
CA VAL A 32 13.68 -54.30 -9.73
C VAL A 32 14.19 -54.96 -8.45
N LYS A 33 14.86 -56.11 -8.59
CA LYS A 33 15.76 -56.58 -7.53
C LYS A 33 17.08 -55.86 -7.70
N GLN A 34 17.27 -54.81 -6.90
CA GLN A 34 18.56 -54.18 -6.59
C GLN A 34 19.46 -53.84 -7.79
N GLY A 35 19.22 -52.67 -8.39
CA GLY A 35 20.31 -51.90 -8.98
C GLY A 35 20.99 -51.12 -7.85
N VAL A 36 22.05 -51.68 -7.27
CA VAL A 36 22.98 -50.95 -6.41
C VAL A 36 23.81 -50.05 -7.33
N ILE A 37 23.53 -48.75 -7.35
CA ILE A 37 24.64 -47.78 -7.37
C ILE A 37 25.31 -48.00 -6.01
N GLU A 38 26.61 -48.31 -5.92
CA GLU A 38 27.25 -48.59 -4.62
C GLU A 38 26.85 -47.53 -3.59
N GLY A 39 26.02 -47.93 -2.61
CA GLY A 39 25.45 -47.05 -1.58
C GLY A 39 23.96 -46.69 -1.68
N VAL A 40 23.24 -46.92 -2.79
CA VAL A 40 21.83 -46.51 -2.97
C VAL A 40 20.92 -47.67 -3.35
N LYS A 41 19.97 -48.03 -2.47
CA LYS A 41 18.91 -49.03 -2.73
C LYS A 41 17.60 -48.31 -3.07
N PHE A 42 17.14 -48.39 -4.31
CA PHE A 42 15.78 -47.98 -4.68
C PHE A 42 14.82 -49.15 -4.48
N LYS A 43 13.97 -49.09 -3.44
CA LYS A 43 12.76 -49.93 -3.36
C LYS A 43 11.59 -49.07 -3.82
N SER A 44 10.97 -49.41 -4.95
CA SER A 44 9.60 -49.00 -5.22
C SER A 44 8.66 -50.18 -5.04
N THR A 45 7.65 -50.01 -4.19
CA THR A 45 6.59 -50.99 -3.98
C THR A 45 5.29 -50.28 -4.31
N GLY A 46 4.49 -50.82 -5.23
CA GLY A 46 3.23 -50.19 -5.64
C GLY A 46 3.34 -48.99 -6.60
N SER A 47 4.54 -48.55 -6.98
CA SER A 47 4.68 -47.41 -7.91
C SER A 47 4.45 -47.77 -9.37
N THR A 48 3.78 -46.89 -10.12
CA THR A 48 3.48 -47.05 -11.54
C THR A 48 3.87 -45.81 -12.35
N ALA A 49 4.63 -45.99 -13.42
CA ALA A 49 4.91 -44.95 -14.41
C ALA A 49 4.36 -45.38 -15.78
N THR A 50 3.15 -44.93 -16.13
CA THR A 50 2.45 -45.32 -17.36
C THR A 50 2.41 -44.21 -18.41
N GLY A 51 2.70 -42.97 -18.03
CA GLY A 51 2.80 -41.86 -18.97
C GLY A 51 4.04 -41.98 -19.88
N LEU A 52 3.96 -41.41 -21.09
CA LEU A 52 5.11 -41.31 -22.00
C LEU A 52 6.27 -40.59 -21.30
N ASN A 53 7.45 -41.22 -21.19
CA ASN A 53 8.63 -40.68 -20.48
C ASN A 53 8.37 -40.27 -19.02
N ALA A 54 7.40 -40.91 -18.35
CA ALA A 54 7.11 -40.66 -16.95
C ALA A 54 8.13 -41.32 -16.01
N VAL A 55 8.28 -40.78 -14.80
CA VAL A 55 9.13 -41.32 -13.75
C VAL A 55 8.33 -41.43 -12.46
N ALA A 56 8.29 -42.63 -11.86
CA ALA A 56 7.68 -42.88 -10.55
C ALA A 56 8.69 -43.52 -9.61
N LEU A 57 8.96 -42.88 -8.47
CA LEU A 57 9.92 -43.32 -7.46
C LEU A 57 9.26 -43.36 -6.07
N GLY A 58 9.58 -44.35 -5.24
CA GLY A 58 9.07 -44.44 -3.86
C GLY A 58 7.97 -45.49 -3.65
N TYR A 59 7.05 -45.26 -2.73
CA TYR A 59 6.02 -46.23 -2.32
C TYR A 59 4.65 -45.77 -2.80
N GLU A 60 3.92 -46.62 -3.54
CA GLU A 60 2.58 -46.36 -4.06
C GLU A 60 2.47 -45.03 -4.84
N THR A 61 3.50 -44.70 -5.61
CA THR A 61 3.53 -43.47 -6.42
C THR A 61 3.07 -43.68 -7.85
N GLU A 62 2.24 -42.79 -8.37
CA GLU A 62 1.68 -42.85 -9.72
C GLU A 62 2.19 -41.70 -10.58
N ALA A 63 2.76 -42.01 -11.74
CA ALA A 63 3.15 -41.04 -12.78
C ALA A 63 2.48 -41.44 -14.10
N THR A 64 1.25 -40.99 -14.30
CA THR A 64 0.39 -41.38 -15.44
C THR A 64 0.34 -40.32 -16.54
N GLY A 65 0.69 -39.07 -16.23
CA GLY A 65 0.77 -37.99 -17.22
C GLY A 65 2.00 -38.13 -18.14
N ALA A 66 1.91 -37.69 -19.39
CA ALA A 66 3.07 -37.61 -20.27
C ALA A 66 4.13 -36.66 -19.70
N TYR A 67 5.39 -37.11 -19.65
CA TYR A 67 6.55 -36.43 -19.06
C TYR A 67 6.39 -36.12 -17.56
N SER A 68 5.51 -36.83 -16.87
CA SER A 68 5.25 -36.60 -15.44
C SER A 68 6.37 -37.15 -14.55
N PHE A 69 6.54 -36.53 -13.38
CA PHE A 69 7.49 -36.96 -12.36
C PHE A 69 6.79 -37.10 -11.01
N SER A 70 6.78 -38.31 -10.44
CA SER A 70 6.18 -38.63 -9.15
C SER A 70 7.23 -39.25 -8.22
N MET A 71 7.44 -38.70 -7.03
CA MET A 71 8.39 -39.25 -6.06
C MET A 71 7.95 -39.08 -4.61
N GLY A 72 7.95 -40.19 -3.86
CA GLY A 72 7.70 -40.19 -2.41
C GLY A 72 6.79 -41.31 -1.93
N TYR A 73 5.77 -40.97 -1.13
CA TYR A 73 4.80 -41.91 -0.56
C TYR A 73 3.39 -41.51 -1.01
N GLU A 74 2.69 -42.39 -1.72
CA GLU A 74 1.32 -42.13 -2.20
C GLU A 74 1.19 -40.80 -2.97
N THR A 75 2.11 -40.54 -3.90
CA THR A 75 2.12 -39.32 -4.73
C THR A 75 1.55 -39.60 -6.12
N ILE A 76 0.77 -38.68 -6.68
CA ILE A 76 0.09 -38.84 -7.97
C ILE A 76 0.45 -37.67 -8.90
N ALA A 77 1.16 -37.94 -9.99
CA ALA A 77 1.43 -37.01 -11.08
C ALA A 77 0.67 -37.48 -12.35
N SER A 78 -0.57 -37.02 -12.52
CA SER A 78 -1.46 -37.45 -13.62
C SER A 78 -1.68 -36.40 -14.71
N GLY A 79 -1.25 -35.16 -14.47
CA GLY A 79 -1.32 -34.09 -15.46
C GLY A 79 -0.41 -34.33 -16.68
N SER A 80 -0.94 -34.19 -17.88
CA SER A 80 -0.11 -34.28 -19.09
C SER A 80 0.83 -33.09 -19.23
N GLY A 81 2.07 -33.29 -19.68
CA GLY A 81 2.99 -32.19 -19.96
C GLY A 81 3.67 -31.68 -18.71
N LEU A 82 4.58 -32.48 -18.16
CA LEU A 82 5.50 -32.09 -17.07
C LEU A 82 4.85 -31.87 -15.69
N SER A 83 3.75 -32.57 -15.37
CA SER A 83 3.22 -32.53 -14.00
C SER A 83 4.21 -33.15 -13.02
N THR A 84 4.41 -32.51 -11.86
CA THR A 84 5.39 -32.95 -10.85
C THR A 84 4.73 -33.11 -9.48
N ALA A 85 4.74 -34.32 -8.91
CA ALA A 85 4.22 -34.61 -7.56
C ALA A 85 5.32 -35.17 -6.65
N LEU A 86 5.59 -34.52 -5.52
CA LEU A 86 6.72 -34.84 -4.64
C LEU A 86 6.32 -34.85 -3.17
N GLY A 87 6.75 -35.86 -2.41
CA GLY A 87 6.57 -35.91 -0.95
C GLY A 87 5.60 -36.99 -0.48
N CYS A 88 4.58 -36.66 0.31
CA CYS A 88 3.65 -37.61 0.90
C CYS A 88 2.20 -37.16 0.63
N TRP A 89 1.37 -38.03 0.07
CA TRP A 89 -0.03 -37.70 -0.28
C TRP A 89 -0.18 -36.48 -1.19
N THR A 90 0.75 -36.28 -2.13
CA THR A 90 0.72 -35.12 -3.03
C THR A 90 0.11 -35.47 -4.38
N GLN A 91 -0.64 -34.55 -4.97
CA GLN A 91 -1.33 -34.75 -6.23
C GLN A 91 -1.12 -33.57 -7.19
N ALA A 92 -0.46 -33.81 -8.32
CA ALA A 92 -0.35 -32.90 -9.45
C ALA A 92 -1.17 -33.48 -10.61
N SER A 93 -2.46 -33.11 -10.67
CA SER A 93 -3.44 -33.74 -11.56
C SER A 93 -3.71 -32.98 -12.86
N ALA A 94 -3.35 -31.70 -12.93
CA ALA A 94 -3.54 -30.89 -14.12
C ALA A 94 -2.25 -30.74 -14.96
N PRO A 95 -2.37 -30.42 -16.25
CA PRO A 95 -1.22 -30.18 -17.12
C PRO A 95 -0.27 -29.10 -16.60
N CYS A 96 1.03 -29.37 -16.69
CA CYS A 96 2.10 -28.50 -16.20
C CYS A 96 1.99 -28.10 -14.71
N SER A 97 1.25 -28.86 -13.88
CA SER A 97 1.08 -28.56 -12.46
C SER A 97 2.23 -29.10 -11.60
N THR A 98 2.51 -28.44 -10.47
CA THR A 98 3.53 -28.86 -9.52
C THR A 98 2.95 -28.94 -8.11
N ALA A 99 3.00 -30.11 -7.48
CA ALA A 99 2.62 -30.35 -6.09
C ALA A 99 3.82 -30.91 -5.31
N MET A 100 4.21 -30.26 -4.20
CA MET A 100 5.34 -30.72 -3.36
C MET A 100 5.04 -30.58 -1.87
N GLY A 101 5.37 -31.61 -1.09
CA GLY A 101 5.34 -31.59 0.38
C GLY A 101 4.41 -32.66 0.98
N PHE A 102 3.49 -32.26 1.85
CA PHE A 102 2.58 -33.18 2.55
C PHE A 102 1.12 -32.83 2.25
N LYS A 103 0.36 -33.76 1.69
CA LYS A 103 -1.07 -33.56 1.41
C LYS A 103 -1.34 -32.30 0.57
N THR A 104 -0.54 -32.11 -0.48
CA THR A 104 -0.65 -30.95 -1.38
C THR A 104 -1.33 -31.32 -2.69
N THR A 105 -2.18 -30.44 -3.21
CA THR A 105 -2.96 -30.67 -4.43
C THR A 105 -2.78 -29.51 -5.41
N ALA A 106 -2.24 -29.80 -6.58
CA ALA A 106 -2.16 -28.89 -7.73
C ALA A 106 -3.06 -29.43 -8.84
N SER A 107 -4.30 -28.94 -8.91
CA SER A 107 -5.33 -29.41 -9.85
C SER A 107 -5.69 -28.39 -10.93
N GLY A 108 -5.05 -27.22 -10.92
CA GLY A 108 -5.18 -26.21 -11.96
C GLY A 108 -4.10 -26.31 -13.04
N TYR A 109 -4.42 -25.89 -14.27
CA TYR A 109 -3.43 -25.81 -15.35
C TYR A 109 -2.31 -24.81 -14.97
N TYR A 110 -1.04 -25.23 -15.09
CA TYR A 110 0.13 -24.45 -14.62
C TYR A 110 0.11 -24.07 -13.13
N SER A 111 -0.70 -24.75 -12.32
CA SER A 111 -0.79 -24.48 -10.88
C SER A 111 0.44 -24.96 -10.12
N THR A 112 0.74 -24.31 -9.00
CA THR A 112 1.84 -24.66 -8.10
C THR A 112 1.35 -24.73 -6.65
N ALA A 113 1.41 -25.91 -6.03
CA ALA A 113 1.05 -26.14 -4.62
C ALA A 113 2.26 -26.68 -3.84
N LEU A 114 2.75 -25.92 -2.85
CA LEU A 114 3.99 -26.25 -2.13
C LEU A 114 3.79 -26.16 -0.61
N GLY A 115 4.21 -27.16 0.16
CA GLY A 115 4.16 -27.14 1.63
C GLY A 115 3.32 -28.26 2.24
N SER A 116 2.38 -27.93 3.11
CA SER A 116 1.55 -28.91 3.82
C SER A 116 0.07 -28.51 3.77
N GLU A 117 -0.80 -29.43 3.35
CA GLU A 117 -2.24 -29.16 3.21
C GLU A 117 -2.54 -27.95 2.30
N THR A 118 -1.79 -27.83 1.20
CA THR A 118 -1.95 -26.72 0.25
C THR A 118 -2.73 -27.14 -0.99
N THR A 119 -3.58 -26.26 -1.51
CA THR A 119 -4.42 -26.52 -2.68
C THR A 119 -4.33 -25.35 -3.68
N ALA A 120 -3.88 -25.64 -4.89
CA ALA A 120 -3.88 -24.72 -6.03
C ALA A 120 -4.78 -25.32 -7.13
N SER A 121 -6.02 -24.83 -7.25
CA SER A 121 -7.05 -25.56 -8.01
C SER A 121 -7.37 -25.03 -9.40
N ASP A 122 -6.90 -23.84 -9.77
CA ASP A 122 -7.28 -23.19 -11.03
C ASP A 122 -6.10 -22.68 -11.87
N TYR A 123 -6.38 -22.06 -13.03
CA TYR A 123 -5.37 -21.64 -14.00
C TYR A 123 -4.31 -20.70 -13.40
N TYR A 124 -3.03 -21.01 -13.55
CA TYR A 124 -1.91 -20.22 -13.01
C TYR A 124 -1.99 -19.90 -11.51
N THR A 125 -2.63 -20.75 -10.72
CA THR A 125 -2.71 -20.56 -9.27
C THR A 125 -1.41 -20.91 -8.56
N THR A 126 -1.10 -20.19 -7.49
CA THR A 126 0.04 -20.50 -6.60
C THR A 126 -0.42 -20.58 -5.15
N ALA A 127 -0.27 -21.75 -4.52
CA ALA A 127 -0.53 -21.96 -3.09
C ALA A 127 0.74 -22.45 -2.38
N MET A 128 1.22 -21.72 -1.37
CA MET A 128 2.46 -22.07 -0.65
C MET A 128 2.32 -21.94 0.87
N GLY A 129 2.79 -22.93 1.63
CA GLY A 129 2.87 -22.85 3.10
C GLY A 129 2.10 -23.97 3.82
N TYR A 130 1.34 -23.63 4.87
CA TYR A 130 0.54 -24.60 5.64
C TYR A 130 -0.94 -24.25 5.59
N ASN A 131 -1.79 -25.19 5.17
CA ASN A 131 -3.23 -24.99 5.06
C ASN A 131 -3.58 -23.77 4.19
N THR A 132 -3.12 -23.76 2.94
CA THR A 132 -3.29 -22.60 2.03
C THR A 132 -4.06 -22.99 0.78
N THR A 133 -4.95 -22.11 0.32
CA THR A 133 -5.84 -22.37 -0.82
C THR A 133 -5.80 -21.21 -1.81
N ALA A 134 -5.45 -21.50 -3.06
CA ALA A 134 -5.61 -20.58 -4.19
C ALA A 134 -6.61 -21.22 -5.17
N SER A 135 -7.82 -20.67 -5.25
CA SER A 135 -8.97 -21.38 -5.85
C SER A 135 -9.54 -20.79 -7.13
N GLN A 136 -9.01 -19.66 -7.60
CA GLN A 136 -9.46 -18.99 -8.83
C GLN A 136 -8.30 -18.64 -9.75
N ASP A 137 -8.57 -18.43 -11.03
CA ASP A 137 -7.60 -18.03 -12.05
C ASP A 137 -6.64 -16.93 -11.56
N TYR A 138 -5.34 -17.16 -11.74
CA TYR A 138 -4.24 -16.25 -11.39
C TYR A 138 -4.14 -15.88 -9.89
N SER A 139 -4.85 -16.58 -9.01
CA SER A 139 -4.80 -16.30 -7.57
C SER A 139 -3.51 -16.81 -6.92
N THR A 140 -3.02 -16.09 -5.91
CA THR A 140 -1.82 -16.42 -5.14
C THR A 140 -2.12 -16.42 -3.65
N ALA A 141 -1.94 -17.57 -2.99
CA ALA A 141 -2.08 -17.75 -1.54
C ALA A 141 -0.75 -18.20 -0.91
N MET A 142 -0.19 -17.47 0.04
CA MET A 142 1.07 -17.84 0.70
C MET A 142 1.05 -17.62 2.22
N GLY A 143 1.47 -18.62 3.01
CA GLY A 143 1.64 -18.51 4.47
C GLY A 143 0.97 -19.61 5.28
N TYR A 144 0.25 -19.25 6.35
CA TYR A 144 -0.46 -20.19 7.23
C TYR A 144 -1.95 -19.87 7.26
N ALA A 145 -2.82 -20.84 6.93
CA ALA A 145 -4.27 -20.64 6.88
C ALA A 145 -4.64 -19.44 5.99
N THR A 146 -4.22 -19.47 4.72
CA THR A 146 -4.45 -18.36 3.77
C THR A 146 -5.32 -18.79 2.59
N ASP A 147 -6.28 -17.96 2.22
CA ASP A 147 -7.25 -18.24 1.16
C ASP A 147 -7.30 -17.11 0.12
N ALA A 148 -6.90 -17.41 -1.12
CA ALA A 148 -7.07 -16.53 -2.28
C ALA A 148 -8.20 -17.08 -3.16
N ASN A 149 -9.41 -16.56 -2.97
CA ASN A 149 -10.66 -17.06 -3.54
C ASN A 149 -11.27 -16.14 -4.61
N GLY A 150 -10.64 -15.00 -4.90
CA GLY A 150 -11.01 -14.13 -6.02
C GLY A 150 -10.09 -14.34 -7.24
N GLY A 151 -10.61 -14.13 -8.45
CA GLY A 151 -9.78 -14.14 -9.66
C GLY A 151 -8.69 -13.06 -9.58
N THR A 152 -7.44 -13.39 -9.90
CA THR A 152 -6.27 -12.51 -9.77
C THR A 152 -6.06 -11.98 -8.33
N SER A 153 -6.63 -12.63 -7.31
CA SER A 153 -6.47 -12.20 -5.92
C SER A 153 -5.14 -12.65 -5.31
N THR A 154 -4.68 -11.93 -4.29
CA THR A 154 -3.45 -12.24 -3.55
C THR A 154 -3.70 -12.26 -2.06
N ALA A 155 -3.49 -13.41 -1.40
CA ALA A 155 -3.58 -13.57 0.05
C ALA A 155 -2.23 -14.01 0.64
N MET A 156 -1.63 -13.23 1.54
CA MET A 156 -0.31 -13.52 2.11
C MET A 156 -0.24 -13.29 3.63
N GLY A 157 0.28 -14.26 4.40
CA GLY A 157 0.53 -14.11 5.83
C GLY A 157 -0.08 -15.20 6.71
N PHE A 158 -0.73 -14.83 7.81
CA PHE A 158 -1.35 -15.77 8.75
C PHE A 158 -2.84 -15.46 8.90
N GLN A 159 -3.71 -16.42 8.61
CA GLN A 159 -5.17 -16.24 8.63
C GLN A 159 -5.64 -15.10 7.72
N THR A 160 -5.20 -15.11 6.45
CA THR A 160 -5.57 -14.05 5.49
C THR A 160 -6.53 -14.56 4.42
N THR A 161 -7.47 -13.72 4.01
CA THR A 161 -8.47 -14.07 2.99
C THR A 161 -8.62 -12.95 1.97
N ALA A 162 -8.31 -13.23 0.71
CA ALA A 162 -8.59 -12.36 -0.44
C ALA A 162 -9.71 -13.00 -1.27
N SER A 163 -10.94 -12.51 -1.11
CA SER A 163 -12.15 -13.09 -1.73
C SER A 163 -12.73 -12.27 -2.88
N GLY A 164 -12.40 -10.97 -2.98
CA GLY A 164 -12.81 -10.15 -4.11
C GLY A 164 -11.91 -10.39 -5.34
N SER A 165 -12.45 -10.16 -6.53
CA SER A 165 -11.68 -10.15 -7.77
C SER A 165 -10.59 -9.07 -7.70
N ILE A 166 -9.36 -9.40 -8.10
CA ILE A 166 -8.20 -8.48 -8.09
C ILE A 166 -7.90 -7.93 -6.67
N SER A 167 -8.41 -8.57 -5.62
CA SER A 167 -8.21 -8.13 -4.23
C SER A 167 -6.85 -8.55 -3.67
N THR A 168 -6.33 -7.80 -2.70
CA THR A 168 -5.08 -8.10 -1.99
C THR A 168 -5.28 -8.10 -0.49
N ALA A 169 -5.00 -9.22 0.18
CA ALA A 169 -5.00 -9.35 1.65
C ALA A 169 -3.61 -9.76 2.16
N MET A 170 -2.96 -8.94 2.99
CA MET A 170 -1.61 -9.21 3.50
C MET A 170 -1.46 -8.96 5.01
N GLY A 171 -0.93 -9.91 5.78
CA GLY A 171 -0.58 -9.73 7.19
C GLY A 171 -1.16 -10.79 8.14
N TYR A 172 -1.69 -10.38 9.29
CA TYR A 172 -2.27 -11.27 10.31
C TYR A 172 -3.77 -11.01 10.45
N LYS A 173 -4.62 -12.03 10.21
CA LYS A 173 -6.10 -11.89 10.28
C LYS A 173 -6.66 -10.80 9.37
N THR A 174 -6.19 -10.71 8.13
CA THR A 174 -6.63 -9.68 7.17
C THR A 174 -7.63 -10.25 6.16
N LYS A 175 -8.64 -9.45 5.79
CA LYS A 175 -9.67 -9.85 4.84
C LYS A 175 -9.94 -8.75 3.81
N ALA A 176 -9.74 -9.08 2.53
CA ALA A 176 -10.11 -8.25 1.39
C ALA A 176 -11.27 -8.93 0.64
N SER A 177 -12.50 -8.44 0.79
CA SER A 177 -13.71 -9.07 0.22
C SER A 177 -14.42 -8.26 -0.85
N GLY A 178 -14.11 -6.97 -1.00
CA GLY A 178 -14.60 -6.20 -2.15
C GLY A 178 -13.74 -6.46 -3.39
N ASP A 179 -14.32 -6.27 -4.58
CA ASP A 179 -13.55 -6.32 -5.82
C ASP A 179 -12.56 -5.15 -5.85
N TYR A 180 -11.35 -5.37 -6.36
CA TYR A 180 -10.23 -4.42 -6.36
C TYR A 180 -9.81 -3.92 -4.96
N SER A 181 -10.26 -4.56 -3.88
CA SER A 181 -9.99 -4.11 -2.51
C SER A 181 -8.59 -4.50 -2.02
N THR A 182 -8.03 -3.73 -1.09
CA THR A 182 -6.72 -3.99 -0.47
C THR A 182 -6.83 -3.94 1.05
N ALA A 183 -6.51 -5.04 1.74
CA ALA A 183 -6.44 -5.14 3.20
C ALA A 183 -5.02 -5.51 3.65
N MET A 184 -4.33 -4.65 4.42
CA MET A 184 -2.95 -4.90 4.86
C MET A 184 -2.72 -4.61 6.35
N GLY A 185 -2.02 -5.48 7.08
CA GLY A 185 -1.64 -5.26 8.48
C GLY A 185 -2.17 -6.33 9.45
N TRP A 186 -2.72 -5.94 10.59
CA TRP A 186 -3.26 -6.86 11.59
C TRP A 186 -4.75 -6.58 11.83
N GLN A 187 -5.61 -7.58 11.65
CA GLN A 187 -7.07 -7.47 11.84
C GLN A 187 -7.72 -6.42 10.94
N THR A 188 -7.28 -6.32 9.68
CA THR A 188 -7.83 -5.37 8.72
C THR A 188 -8.92 -5.98 7.85
N LEU A 189 -9.94 -5.20 7.52
CA LEU A 189 -11.07 -5.59 6.68
C LEU A 189 -11.31 -4.55 5.59
N ALA A 190 -11.12 -4.90 4.32
CA ALA A 190 -11.53 -4.10 3.16
C ALA A 190 -12.66 -4.84 2.44
N SER A 191 -13.89 -4.37 2.57
CA SER A 191 -15.09 -5.08 2.11
C SER A 191 -15.95 -4.33 1.10
N GLY A 192 -15.74 -3.02 0.92
CA GLY A 192 -16.32 -2.28 -0.22
C GLY A 192 -15.49 -2.48 -1.48
N ASP A 193 -16.10 -2.28 -2.64
CA ASP A 193 -15.37 -2.35 -3.91
C ASP A 193 -14.39 -1.18 -4.01
N TYR A 194 -13.20 -1.41 -4.57
CA TYR A 194 -12.10 -0.44 -4.61
C TYR A 194 -11.64 0.08 -3.23
N SER A 195 -12.04 -0.57 -2.13
CA SER A 195 -11.70 -0.11 -0.78
C SER A 195 -10.26 -0.46 -0.37
N THR A 196 -9.67 0.34 0.51
CA THR A 196 -8.34 0.11 1.08
C THR A 196 -8.38 0.21 2.60
N ALA A 197 -8.03 -0.86 3.31
CA ALA A 197 -7.86 -0.88 4.76
C ALA A 197 -6.42 -1.25 5.12
N THR A 198 -5.69 -0.37 5.81
CA THR A 198 -4.31 -0.65 6.19
C THR A 198 -3.98 -0.23 7.63
N GLY A 199 -3.25 -1.07 8.37
CA GLY A 199 -2.82 -0.81 9.75
C GLY A 199 -3.27 -1.87 10.76
N PHE A 200 -3.62 -1.45 11.98
CA PHE A 200 -4.11 -2.34 13.05
C PHE A 200 -5.62 -2.14 13.24
N SER A 201 -6.40 -3.21 13.14
CA SER A 201 -7.84 -3.20 13.39
C SER A 201 -8.61 -2.18 12.54
N THR A 202 -8.20 -1.93 11.29
CA THR A 202 -8.87 -0.97 10.40
C THR A 202 -9.95 -1.63 9.54
N THR A 203 -11.02 -0.90 9.24
CA THR A 203 -12.15 -1.41 8.45
C THR A 203 -12.56 -0.38 7.39
N ALA A 204 -12.60 -0.80 6.13
CA ALA A 204 -13.09 -0.03 4.98
C ALA A 204 -14.26 -0.78 4.35
N THR A 205 -15.50 -0.32 4.57
CA THR A 205 -16.72 -1.05 4.16
C THR A 205 -17.49 -0.40 3.01
N GLY A 206 -17.25 0.88 2.73
CA GLY A 206 -17.89 1.59 1.63
C GLY A 206 -17.11 1.42 0.33
N ASP A 207 -17.78 1.58 -0.80
CA ASP A 207 -17.10 1.57 -2.10
C ASP A 207 -16.15 2.78 -2.20
N TYR A 208 -14.97 2.58 -2.77
CA TYR A 208 -13.89 3.57 -2.85
C TYR A 208 -13.45 4.12 -1.47
N SER A 209 -13.72 3.39 -0.38
CA SER A 209 -13.36 3.83 0.96
C SER A 209 -11.88 3.56 1.30
N VAL A 210 -11.28 4.43 2.11
CA VAL A 210 -9.91 4.31 2.58
C VAL A 210 -9.88 4.42 4.10
N ALA A 211 -9.43 3.38 4.79
CA ALA A 211 -9.20 3.36 6.24
C ALA A 211 -7.72 3.08 6.54
N MET A 212 -7.04 4.00 7.21
CA MET A 212 -5.60 3.88 7.51
C MET A 212 -5.30 4.23 8.97
N GLY A 213 -4.54 3.36 9.64
CA GLY A 213 -4.01 3.61 10.99
C GLY A 213 -4.41 2.55 12.03
N GLU A 214 -4.93 2.95 13.18
CA GLU A 214 -5.20 2.07 14.33
C GLU A 214 -6.67 2.15 14.74
N GLY A 215 -7.49 1.10 14.58
CA GLY A 215 -8.89 1.12 15.01
C GLY A 215 -9.79 2.10 14.22
N VAL A 216 -9.40 2.42 12.98
CA VAL A 216 -10.13 3.36 12.10
C VAL A 216 -11.17 2.64 11.25
N VAL A 217 -12.36 3.23 11.14
CA VAL A 217 -13.44 2.74 10.29
C VAL A 217 -13.81 3.77 9.23
N ALA A 218 -13.57 3.47 7.96
CA ALA A 218 -14.27 4.11 6.84
C ALA A 218 -15.55 3.28 6.60
N GLY A 219 -16.69 3.83 7.03
CA GLY A 219 -17.97 3.16 7.17
C GLY A 219 -18.60 2.73 5.84
N SER A 220 -19.91 2.47 5.81
CA SER A 220 -20.60 1.95 4.63
C SER A 220 -20.86 3.00 3.54
N ALA A 221 -20.63 4.28 3.84
CA ALA A 221 -20.74 5.34 2.84
C ALA A 221 -19.59 5.30 1.82
N SER A 222 -19.94 5.48 0.54
CA SER A 222 -18.98 5.50 -0.57
C SER A 222 -18.08 6.74 -0.54
N ASN A 223 -16.90 6.65 -1.17
CA ASN A 223 -15.93 7.74 -1.29
C ASN A 223 -15.52 8.35 0.07
N THR A 224 -15.36 7.50 1.09
CA THR A 224 -14.93 7.91 2.43
C THR A 224 -13.43 7.73 2.61
N THR A 225 -12.74 8.73 3.15
CA THR A 225 -11.35 8.57 3.62
C THR A 225 -11.27 8.83 5.10
N ALA A 226 -10.64 7.92 5.84
CA ALA A 226 -10.43 7.96 7.28
C ALA A 226 -8.97 7.59 7.58
N ILE A 227 -8.20 8.50 8.16
CA ILE A 227 -6.79 8.28 8.51
C ILE A 227 -6.53 8.68 9.96
N GLY A 228 -5.95 7.79 10.78
CA GLY A 228 -5.51 8.11 12.13
C GLY A 228 -5.78 7.00 13.15
N LYS A 229 -6.42 7.31 14.27
CA LYS A 229 -6.60 6.35 15.37
C LYS A 229 -8.01 6.39 15.98
N SER A 230 -8.64 5.24 16.16
CA SER A 230 -9.84 5.03 16.99
C SER A 230 -11.03 5.94 16.67
N PHE A 231 -11.35 6.13 15.38
CA PHE A 231 -12.50 6.92 14.95
C PHE A 231 -13.20 6.32 13.73
N THR A 232 -14.41 6.81 13.43
CA THR A 232 -15.21 6.38 12.28
C THR A 232 -15.55 7.56 11.39
N ASN A 233 -15.36 7.42 10.09
CA ASN A 233 -15.93 8.29 9.07
C ASN A 233 -16.98 7.51 8.28
N ASN A 234 -18.26 7.87 8.40
CA ASN A 234 -19.37 7.23 7.69
C ASN A 234 -20.15 8.21 6.81
N VAL A 235 -19.46 9.19 6.23
CA VAL A 235 -20.10 10.27 5.49
C VAL A 235 -19.65 10.24 4.04
N GLN A 236 -20.60 10.16 3.12
CA GLN A 236 -20.30 10.05 1.70
C GLN A 236 -19.46 11.23 1.21
N ASP A 237 -18.49 10.97 0.34
CA ASP A 237 -17.65 12.00 -0.30
C ASP A 237 -16.88 12.86 0.73
N SER A 238 -16.33 12.23 1.77
CA SER A 238 -15.66 12.97 2.85
C SER A 238 -14.25 12.45 3.13
N PHE A 239 -13.41 13.34 3.63
CA PHE A 239 -12.05 13.04 4.04
C PHE A 239 -11.84 13.46 5.49
N ALA A 240 -11.50 12.51 6.34
CA ALA A 240 -11.30 12.73 7.77
C ALA A 240 -9.92 12.24 8.23
N VAL A 241 -9.22 13.08 8.98
CA VAL A 241 -7.98 12.72 9.69
C VAL A 241 -8.17 13.01 11.17
N GLY A 242 -7.95 12.00 12.02
CA GLY A 242 -8.09 12.26 13.45
C GLY A 242 -7.65 11.16 14.40
N PHE A 243 -7.64 11.51 15.68
CA PHE A 243 -7.32 10.63 16.79
C PHE A 243 -8.48 10.61 17.78
N GLU A 244 -8.82 9.40 18.22
CA GLU A 244 -9.99 9.10 19.07
C GLU A 244 -11.32 9.51 18.44
N GLN A 245 -12.46 9.11 19.03
CA GLN A 245 -13.78 9.47 18.50
C GLN A 245 -13.88 11.00 18.37
N MET A 246 -13.78 11.52 17.14
CA MET A 246 -13.90 12.93 16.86
C MET A 246 -15.30 13.39 17.26
N ASP A 247 -15.40 14.38 18.14
CA ASP A 247 -16.67 14.95 18.61
C ASP A 247 -17.31 15.89 17.55
N PHE A 248 -16.89 15.78 16.28
CA PHE A 248 -17.30 16.67 15.19
C PHE A 248 -17.97 15.90 14.06
N ARG A 249 -19.02 16.50 13.48
CA ARG A 249 -19.73 15.93 12.33
C ARG A 249 -18.83 16.03 11.10
N VAL A 250 -18.33 14.88 10.63
CA VAL A 250 -17.83 14.80 9.27
C VAL A 250 -18.98 15.17 8.33
N GLU A 251 -18.72 15.99 7.32
CA GLU A 251 -19.73 16.43 6.36
C GLU A 251 -19.31 16.07 4.94
N SER A 252 -20.30 15.84 4.08
CA SER A 252 -20.06 15.49 2.69
C SER A 252 -19.37 16.63 1.95
N GLY A 253 -18.38 16.31 1.14
CA GLY A 253 -17.57 17.27 0.39
C GLY A 253 -16.58 18.08 1.21
N LYS A 254 -16.38 17.76 2.50
CA LYS A 254 -15.46 18.48 3.40
C LYS A 254 -14.25 17.62 3.80
N VAL A 255 -13.14 18.32 4.02
CA VAL A 255 -11.96 17.80 4.75
C VAL A 255 -12.15 18.13 6.22
N THR A 256 -12.11 17.13 7.10
CA THR A 256 -12.15 17.31 8.55
C THR A 256 -10.84 16.83 9.16
N VAL A 257 -10.16 17.71 9.91
CA VAL A 257 -8.98 17.36 10.71
C VAL A 257 -9.27 17.67 12.16
N GLY A 258 -9.10 16.72 13.07
CA GLY A 258 -9.39 16.94 14.50
C GLY A 258 -8.89 15.86 15.44
N ASP A 259 -8.87 16.18 16.73
CA ASP A 259 -8.53 15.29 17.84
C ASP A 259 -9.51 15.58 18.98
N ARG A 260 -9.84 14.58 19.80
CA ARG A 260 -10.67 14.76 21.00
C ARG A 260 -9.93 15.53 22.10
N ASP A 261 -8.60 15.58 22.07
CA ASP A 261 -7.82 16.36 23.03
C ASP A 261 -8.02 17.86 22.83
N ALA A 262 -8.60 18.48 23.86
CA ALA A 262 -9.29 19.78 23.90
C ALA A 262 -8.49 21.06 23.54
N ASN A 263 -7.42 21.02 22.74
CA ASN A 263 -6.60 22.22 22.44
C ASN A 263 -5.83 22.20 21.09
N LYS A 264 -6.18 21.35 20.11
CA LYS A 264 -5.48 21.33 18.81
C LYS A 264 -6.45 21.49 17.65
N GLY A 265 -6.24 22.58 16.92
CA GLY A 265 -7.21 23.22 16.04
C GLY A 265 -7.72 22.37 14.88
N ILE A 266 -9.00 22.57 14.61
CA ILE A 266 -9.74 22.04 13.47
C ILE A 266 -9.43 22.90 12.25
N LEU A 267 -9.02 22.27 11.14
CA LEU A 267 -9.01 22.88 9.81
C LEU A 267 -10.06 22.16 8.96
N VAL A 268 -11.21 22.80 8.75
CA VAL A 268 -12.20 22.37 7.76
C VAL A 268 -11.95 23.17 6.48
N VAL A 269 -11.64 22.49 5.37
CA VAL A 269 -11.57 23.10 4.03
C VAL A 269 -12.62 22.44 3.16
N GLY A 270 -13.53 23.24 2.59
CA GLY A 270 -14.58 22.80 1.67
C GLY A 270 -14.39 23.36 0.26
N ASN A 271 -14.97 22.68 -0.74
CA ASN A 271 -14.86 23.04 -2.16
C ASN A 271 -15.91 24.04 -2.67
N TYR A 272 -16.73 24.62 -1.79
CA TYR A 272 -17.70 25.67 -2.13
C TYR A 272 -17.46 26.86 -1.20
N VAL A 273 -16.87 27.93 -1.73
CA VAL A 273 -16.54 29.14 -0.97
C VAL A 273 -17.65 30.16 -1.19
N ASP A 274 -18.72 30.06 -0.41
CA ASP A 274 -19.56 31.23 -0.16
C ASP A 274 -18.86 32.12 0.87
N ALA A 275 -19.07 33.43 0.78
CA ALA A 275 -18.31 34.49 1.46
C ALA A 275 -18.32 34.47 3.01
N ASN A 276 -18.81 33.41 3.65
CA ASN A 276 -19.01 33.33 5.09
C ASN A 276 -18.34 32.13 5.80
N ASP A 277 -17.54 31.31 5.12
CA ASP A 277 -16.87 30.16 5.78
C ASP A 277 -15.34 30.30 5.77
N TYR A 278 -14.84 31.17 6.66
CA TYR A 278 -13.46 31.16 7.13
C TYR A 278 -13.42 31.58 8.60
N LEU A 279 -13.36 30.62 9.54
CA LEU A 279 -12.83 30.88 10.87
C LEU A 279 -12.03 29.67 11.36
N THR A 280 -10.75 29.62 11.00
CA THR A 280 -9.80 28.76 11.70
C THR A 280 -9.43 29.40 13.04
N HIS A 281 -9.62 28.66 14.13
CA HIS A 281 -9.17 29.03 15.46
C HIS A 281 -7.64 28.95 15.54
N SER A 282 -6.93 29.97 15.05
CA SER A 282 -5.49 30.13 15.29
C SER A 282 -4.97 31.58 15.23
N SER A 283 -5.83 32.60 15.34
CA SER A 283 -5.38 34.00 15.31
C SER A 283 -5.41 34.74 16.66
N PHE A 284 -5.89 34.12 17.74
CA PHE A 284 -5.94 34.79 19.05
C PHE A 284 -5.59 33.81 20.17
N TYR A 285 -4.31 33.49 20.29
CA TYR A 285 -3.75 33.06 21.57
C TYR A 285 -2.62 34.02 21.89
N ASP A 286 -2.98 35.23 22.34
CA ASP A 286 -2.03 36.07 23.04
C ASP A 286 -2.23 35.82 24.54
N LYS A 287 -1.22 35.22 25.16
CA LYS A 287 -1.22 34.96 26.59
C LYS A 287 -0.55 36.15 27.26
N ASP A 288 -1.21 37.30 27.21
CA ASP A 288 -0.78 38.46 27.98
C ASP A 288 -1.47 38.50 29.34
N THR A 289 -0.73 39.05 30.31
CA THR A 289 -0.71 38.68 31.74
C THR A 289 -1.92 39.17 32.55
N TYR A 290 -2.98 39.68 31.92
CA TYR A 290 -4.17 40.17 32.61
C TYR A 290 -5.42 39.74 31.84
N GLY A 291 -6.07 38.71 32.37
CA GLY A 291 -7.13 37.98 31.69
C GLY A 291 -8.26 38.86 31.17
N ASN A 292 -8.62 38.64 29.92
CA ASN A 292 -9.93 38.93 29.35
C ASN A 292 -10.30 37.73 28.46
N ALA A 293 -11.12 36.82 29.00
CA ALA A 293 -11.77 35.79 28.20
C ALA A 293 -12.97 36.44 27.50
N LEU A 294 -13.09 36.24 26.18
CA LEU A 294 -14.32 36.56 25.45
C LEU A 294 -15.42 35.63 25.97
N ASP A 295 -16.40 36.20 26.66
CA ASP A 295 -17.56 35.48 27.20
C ASP A 295 -18.41 34.98 26.03
N TYR A 296 -18.58 33.67 25.90
CA TYR A 296 -19.43 33.06 24.87
C TYR A 296 -20.63 32.38 25.53
N SER A 297 -21.80 32.49 24.90
CA SER A 297 -22.97 31.70 25.25
C SER A 297 -23.43 30.89 24.03
N GLN A 298 -23.76 29.63 24.28
CA GLN A 298 -24.18 28.65 23.29
C GLN A 298 -25.71 28.68 23.22
N ASP A 299 -26.28 29.00 22.06
CA ASP A 299 -27.73 28.83 21.85
C ASP A 299 -28.06 27.41 21.35
N SER A 300 -29.35 27.06 21.38
CA SER A 300 -29.86 25.73 21.00
C SER A 300 -29.61 25.34 19.54
N SER A 301 -29.03 26.23 18.73
CA SER A 301 -28.61 26.02 17.34
C SER A 301 -27.11 25.75 17.20
N ASN A 302 -26.37 25.61 18.31
CA ASN A 302 -24.94 25.32 18.32
C ASN A 302 -24.09 26.39 17.64
N THR A 303 -24.58 27.63 17.59
CA THR A 303 -23.88 28.79 17.04
C THR A 303 -23.25 29.61 18.17
N ILE A 304 -21.96 29.94 18.05
CA ILE A 304 -21.25 30.76 19.04
C ILE A 304 -21.45 32.24 18.68
N LYS A 305 -22.07 33.01 19.57
CA LYS A 305 -22.15 34.48 19.46
C LYS A 305 -21.07 35.12 20.32
N LEU A 306 -20.34 36.08 19.75
CA LEU A 306 -19.41 36.93 20.49
C LEU A 306 -20.21 38.09 21.12
N ASN A 307 -20.25 38.18 22.45
CA ASN A 307 -20.83 39.33 23.13
C ASN A 307 -19.82 40.49 23.12
N ALA A 308 -20.24 41.67 22.65
CA ALA A 308 -19.40 42.87 22.69
C ALA A 308 -19.07 43.23 24.15
N ALA A 309 -17.77 43.30 24.47
CA ALA A 309 -17.29 43.69 25.78
C ALA A 309 -17.63 45.17 26.04
N GLY A 310 -18.04 45.46 27.28
CA GLY A 310 -18.48 46.78 27.73
C GLY A 310 -17.43 47.89 27.62
N GLN A 311 -17.96 49.11 27.60
CA GLN A 311 -17.31 50.42 27.49
C GLN A 311 -15.99 50.56 28.26
N ASN A 312 -14.98 51.14 27.62
CA ASN A 312 -13.97 51.97 28.28
C ASN A 312 -13.51 53.09 27.33
N GLU A 313 -13.70 54.33 27.78
CA GLU A 313 -13.25 55.60 27.18
C GLU A 313 -11.72 55.69 27.16
N TYR A 314 -11.11 56.30 26.12
CA TYR A 314 -9.97 57.23 26.26
C TYR A 314 -9.71 58.00 24.94
N ASP A 315 -9.64 59.33 25.06
CA ASP A 315 -9.38 60.35 24.04
C ASP A 315 -7.97 60.28 23.40
N HIS A 316 -7.85 60.61 22.10
CA HIS A 316 -6.91 61.64 21.58
C HIS A 316 -7.06 61.92 20.06
N GLU A 317 -7.30 63.21 19.76
CA GLU A 317 -7.03 64.10 18.60
C GLU A 317 -6.73 63.59 17.16
N ALA A 318 -7.31 64.34 16.20
CA ALA A 318 -7.50 64.06 14.78
C ALA A 318 -6.36 64.49 13.81
N ASP A 319 -6.33 63.86 12.63
CA ASP A 319 -5.85 64.46 11.36
C ASP A 319 -6.80 64.04 10.20
N PRO A 320 -7.35 64.96 9.37
CA PRO A 320 -8.49 64.72 8.52
C PRO A 320 -8.10 64.74 7.04
N GLU A 321 -7.76 63.58 6.47
CA GLU A 321 -7.85 63.37 5.02
C GLU A 321 -7.68 61.88 4.74
N PHE A 322 -8.78 61.14 4.53
CA PHE A 322 -8.91 60.14 3.46
C PHE A 322 -10.31 59.52 3.46
N VAL A 323 -11.09 59.96 2.48
CA VAL A 323 -12.32 59.42 1.86
C VAL A 323 -12.98 58.20 2.51
N GLN A 324 -14.15 58.48 3.07
CA GLN A 324 -15.10 57.60 3.73
C GLN A 324 -15.64 56.47 2.83
N ARG A 325 -15.74 55.25 3.37
CA ARG A 325 -16.65 54.22 2.87
C ARG A 325 -17.45 53.66 4.04
N TRP A 326 -18.62 54.26 4.24
CA TRP A 326 -19.57 53.97 5.31
C TRP A 326 -20.18 52.57 5.15
N VAL A 327 -20.21 51.79 6.22
CA VAL A 327 -21.19 50.71 6.37
C VAL A 327 -22.22 51.21 7.38
N THR A 328 -23.35 51.69 6.88
CA THR A 328 -24.49 52.07 7.70
C THR A 328 -25.14 50.79 8.22
N VAL A 329 -25.05 50.53 9.53
CA VAL A 329 -25.93 49.55 10.19
C VAL A 329 -27.10 50.33 10.73
N THR A 330 -28.27 50.16 10.11
CA THR A 330 -29.53 50.74 10.60
C THR A 330 -30.08 49.80 11.66
N ASP A 331 -30.08 50.22 12.92
CA ASP A 331 -30.85 49.56 13.98
C ASP A 331 -32.24 50.23 14.04
N TYR A 332 -33.32 49.44 14.11
CA TYR A 332 -34.67 49.96 13.86
C TYR A 332 -35.31 50.70 15.04
N ASP A 333 -34.65 50.81 16.19
CA ASP A 333 -35.22 51.49 17.36
C ASP A 333 -34.16 52.26 18.17
N ASN A 334 -33.62 53.36 17.59
CA ASN A 334 -33.26 54.63 18.25
C ASN A 334 -32.23 55.41 17.42
N TYR A 335 -32.55 56.69 17.16
CA TYR A 335 -31.69 57.64 16.44
C TYR A 335 -30.53 58.16 17.30
N THR A 336 -29.45 57.38 17.42
CA THR A 336 -28.14 57.88 17.89
C THR A 336 -27.00 57.23 17.11
N GLU A 337 -26.33 58.03 16.28
CA GLU A 337 -25.12 57.65 15.55
C GLU A 337 -23.95 57.47 16.53
N HIS A 338 -23.32 56.29 16.53
CA HIS A 338 -22.06 56.05 17.25
C HIS A 338 -20.94 55.78 16.23
N GLU A 339 -19.92 56.64 16.25
CA GLU A 339 -18.66 56.43 15.52
C GLU A 339 -17.87 55.30 16.19
N VAL A 340 -17.51 54.24 15.45
CA VAL A 340 -16.68 53.14 15.93
C VAL A 340 -15.36 53.14 15.17
N TRP A 341 -14.26 53.33 15.90
CA TRP A 341 -12.88 53.23 15.42
C TRP A 341 -12.53 51.78 15.06
N ASP A 342 -12.02 51.53 13.84
CA ASP A 342 -11.70 50.19 13.35
C ASP A 342 -10.18 49.92 13.34
N GLU A 343 -9.68 49.32 14.44
CA GLU A 343 -8.29 48.86 14.59
C GLU A 343 -7.90 47.77 13.56
N ALA A 344 -8.84 47.16 12.84
CA ALA A 344 -8.54 46.15 11.83
C ALA A 344 -7.91 46.76 10.56
N LEU A 345 -8.21 48.04 10.27
CA LEU A 345 -7.70 48.74 9.10
C LEU A 345 -6.21 49.10 9.26
N GLU A 346 -5.80 49.61 10.43
CA GLU A 346 -4.39 49.89 10.74
C GLU A 346 -3.53 48.63 10.72
N ARG A 347 -4.04 47.51 11.26
CA ARG A 347 -3.32 46.24 11.25
C ARG A 347 -3.13 45.69 9.84
N ASN A 348 -4.11 45.85 8.96
CA ASN A 348 -3.99 45.44 7.56
C ASN A 348 -3.00 46.31 6.76
N ILE A 349 -2.99 47.62 6.99
CA ILE A 349 -2.02 48.55 6.38
C ILE A 349 -0.60 48.23 6.86
N THR A 350 -0.42 48.00 8.16
CA THR A 350 0.87 47.65 8.75
C THR A 350 1.39 46.30 8.23
N ARG A 351 0.52 45.30 8.09
CA ARG A 351 0.87 43.97 7.59
C ARG A 351 1.23 43.96 6.11
N ARG A 352 0.49 44.68 5.26
CA ARG A 352 0.85 44.84 3.83
C ARG A 352 2.16 45.58 3.69
N THR A 353 2.36 46.66 4.44
CA THR A 353 3.61 47.44 4.41
C THR A 353 4.80 46.57 4.84
N TYR A 354 4.63 45.73 5.87
CA TYR A 354 5.65 44.79 6.32
C TYR A 354 5.97 43.70 5.27
N GLN A 355 4.95 43.11 4.64
CA GLN A 355 5.13 42.10 3.59
C GLN A 355 5.85 42.68 2.36
N THR A 356 5.45 43.87 1.90
CA THR A 356 6.15 44.56 0.81
C THR A 356 7.60 44.88 1.18
N HIS A 357 7.87 45.26 2.44
CA HIS A 357 9.23 45.52 2.91
C HIS A 357 10.11 44.25 2.97
N GLN A 358 9.53 43.10 3.33
CA GLN A 358 10.22 41.80 3.32
C GLN A 358 10.50 41.30 1.90
N GLU A 359 9.56 41.45 0.97
CA GLU A 359 9.76 41.12 -0.44
C GLU A 359 10.83 42.00 -1.09
N LEU A 360 10.84 43.30 -0.78
CA LEU A 360 11.89 44.22 -1.22
C LEU A 360 13.25 43.84 -0.64
N ARG A 361 13.34 43.48 0.65
CA ARG A 361 14.58 43.00 1.28
C ARG A 361 15.09 41.69 0.65
N SER A 362 14.20 40.75 0.37
CA SER A 362 14.54 39.48 -0.29
C SER A 362 15.07 39.71 -1.71
N ASN A 363 14.36 40.52 -2.50
CA ASN A 363 14.79 40.88 -3.85
C ASN A 363 16.12 41.65 -3.86
N LEU A 364 16.34 42.54 -2.89
CA LEU A 364 17.61 43.25 -2.74
C LEU A 364 18.73 42.28 -2.31
N GLY A 365 18.45 41.35 -1.40
CA GLY A 365 19.37 40.31 -0.96
C GLY A 365 19.82 39.41 -2.11
N MET A 366 18.90 38.97 -2.96
CA MET A 366 19.20 38.18 -4.15
C MET A 366 20.05 38.96 -5.17
N LYS A 367 19.71 40.24 -5.42
CA LYS A 367 20.52 41.10 -6.32
C LYS A 367 21.93 41.36 -5.77
N VAL A 368 22.09 41.55 -4.47
CA VAL A 368 23.40 41.72 -3.83
C VAL A 368 24.21 40.42 -3.87
N ALA A 369 23.58 39.27 -3.66
CA ALA A 369 24.24 37.97 -3.78
C ALA A 369 24.72 37.70 -5.21
N TRP A 370 23.89 38.00 -6.21
CA TRP A 370 24.25 37.89 -7.62
C TRP A 370 25.42 38.82 -8.00
N LEU A 371 25.39 40.09 -7.56
CA LEU A 371 26.49 41.02 -7.80
C LEU A 371 27.79 40.57 -7.13
N ARG A 372 27.74 39.98 -5.93
CA ARG A 372 28.93 39.40 -5.28
C ARG A 372 29.51 38.24 -6.08
N GLN A 373 28.66 37.40 -6.67
CA GLN A 373 29.09 36.30 -7.52
C GLN A 373 29.75 36.81 -8.81
N CYS A 374 29.16 37.78 -9.50
CA CYS A 374 29.77 38.38 -10.69
C CYS A 374 31.12 39.05 -10.36
N VAL A 375 31.24 39.74 -9.23
CA VAL A 375 32.52 40.33 -8.80
C VAL A 375 33.57 39.27 -8.49
N TYR A 376 33.16 38.12 -7.96
CA TYR A 376 34.07 37.00 -7.71
C TYR A 376 34.58 36.39 -9.03
N GLU A 377 33.69 36.16 -10.00
CA GLU A 377 34.05 35.62 -11.32
C GLU A 377 34.99 36.57 -12.08
N LEU A 378 34.69 37.88 -12.10
CA LEU A 378 35.58 38.88 -12.71
C LEU A 378 36.97 38.93 -12.07
N LYS A 379 37.08 38.69 -10.75
CA LYS A 379 38.39 38.59 -10.07
C LYS A 379 39.17 37.36 -10.52
N GLN A 380 38.50 36.23 -10.74
CA GLN A 380 39.14 35.01 -11.22
C GLN A 380 39.65 35.19 -12.65
N GLU A 381 38.84 35.75 -13.55
CA GLU A 381 39.26 36.05 -14.92
C GLU A 381 40.44 37.04 -14.97
N ASN A 382 40.44 38.05 -14.10
CA ASN A 382 41.56 38.99 -14.01
C ASN A 382 42.88 38.31 -13.57
N GLN A 383 42.82 37.31 -12.69
CA GLN A 383 43.99 36.54 -12.28
C GLN A 383 44.53 35.68 -13.42
N VAL A 384 43.64 35.05 -14.20
CA VAL A 384 44.02 34.27 -15.39
C VAL A 384 44.71 35.18 -16.41
N LEU A 385 44.11 36.33 -16.74
CA LEU A 385 44.69 37.31 -17.67
C LEU A 385 46.05 37.83 -17.19
N LYS A 386 46.22 38.07 -15.87
CA LYS A 386 47.53 38.45 -15.31
C LYS A 386 48.57 37.34 -15.50
N GLY A 387 48.17 36.08 -15.35
CA GLY A 387 49.04 34.94 -15.61
C GLY A 387 49.46 34.84 -17.08
N GLU A 388 48.52 35.00 -18.00
CA GLU A 388 48.78 35.00 -19.45
C GLU A 388 49.69 36.16 -19.89
N ILE A 389 49.46 37.36 -19.35
CA ILE A 389 50.32 38.52 -19.60
C ILE A 389 51.73 38.29 -19.06
N ALA A 390 51.88 37.68 -17.88
CA ALA A 390 53.19 37.35 -17.32
C ALA A 390 53.96 36.34 -18.20
N GLN A 391 53.25 35.34 -18.75
CA GLN A 391 53.84 34.39 -19.69
C GLN A 391 54.26 35.04 -21.01
N LEU A 392 53.44 35.94 -21.56
CA LEU A 392 53.76 36.70 -22.77
C LEU A 392 54.95 37.65 -22.56
N LYS A 393 55.02 38.34 -21.41
CA LYS A 393 56.18 39.16 -21.05
C LYS A 393 57.47 38.35 -21.00
N ALA A 394 57.43 37.16 -20.39
CA ALA A 394 58.57 36.25 -20.34
C ALA A 394 59.01 35.76 -21.74
N ALA A 395 58.07 35.58 -22.67
CA ALA A 395 58.36 35.13 -24.03
C ALA A 395 58.96 36.23 -24.93
N VAL A 396 58.67 37.50 -24.67
CA VAL A 396 59.11 38.64 -25.52
C VAL A 396 60.29 39.41 -24.91
N GLY A 397 60.70 39.09 -23.68
CA GLY A 397 61.89 39.68 -23.03
C GLY A 397 61.71 41.15 -22.62
N ILE A 398 60.47 41.56 -22.34
CA ILE A 398 60.13 42.91 -21.87
C ILE A 398 59.74 42.78 -20.39
N GLU A 399 60.48 43.46 -19.50
CA GLU A 399 60.13 43.56 -18.07
C GLU A 399 58.78 44.27 -17.82
#